data_AF-A0A0Q5RCE5-F1
#
_entry.id   AF-A0A0Q5RCE5-F1
#
_cell.length_a   1.000
_cell.length_b   1.000
_cell.length_c   1.000
_cell.angle_alpha   90.00
_cell.angle_beta   90.00
_cell.angle_gamma   90.00
#
_symmetry.space_group_name_H-M   'P 1'
#
loop_
_entity.id
_entity.type
_entity.pdbx_description
1 polymer ?
#
loop_
_entity_poly.entity_id
_entity_poly.type
_entity_poly.pdbx_seq_one_letter_code
_entity_poly.pdbx_strand_id
1 'polypeptide(L)'
;MTGRSRAVALDPFSYWDRMFASWRMMAATGDRVVQTAQASGAVIASRGETMRAAVSAPWSGDYAELSRMVPEKVAAFSSSGLVMMQAWVDAQAAWWDQAQSLSAMMLRGRPATPVELMAFGSTAAASGLKAMEAAARTGRDTLAPIHKAATGNARRLGRKG
;
A
#
# COMPACT_ATOMS: atom_id res chain seq x y z
N MET A 1 -31.87 -29.61 -3.95
CA MET A 1 -30.43 -29.40 -4.23
C MET A 1 -29.82 -28.66 -3.04
N THR A 2 -29.17 -29.38 -2.15
CA THR A 2 -28.62 -28.89 -0.87
C THR A 2 -27.13 -28.54 -1.00
N GLY A 3 -26.82 -27.27 -1.25
CA GLY A 3 -25.46 -26.75 -1.15
C GLY A 3 -25.13 -26.48 0.31
N ARG A 4 -24.48 -27.43 1.00
CA ARG A 4 -23.85 -27.16 2.30
C ARG A 4 -22.78 -26.09 2.10
N SER A 5 -23.02 -24.88 2.62
CA SER A 5 -21.95 -23.92 2.89
C SER A 5 -20.92 -24.62 3.76
N ARG A 6 -19.80 -25.05 3.18
CA ARG A 6 -18.63 -25.45 3.94
C ARG A 6 -18.19 -24.19 4.69
N ALA A 7 -18.41 -24.17 6.00
CA ALA A 7 -17.65 -23.28 6.86
C ALA A 7 -16.18 -23.54 6.54
N VAL A 8 -15.51 -22.57 5.93
CA VAL A 8 -14.07 -22.60 5.78
C VAL A 8 -13.52 -22.40 7.18
N ALA A 9 -13.30 -23.50 7.89
CA ALA A 9 -12.53 -23.46 9.12
C ALA A 9 -11.17 -22.86 8.76
N LEU A 10 -10.85 -21.70 9.33
CA LEU A 10 -9.51 -21.15 9.25
C LEU A 10 -8.59 -22.16 9.93
N ASP A 11 -7.75 -22.84 9.15
CA ASP A 11 -6.69 -23.67 9.72
C ASP A 11 -5.82 -22.76 10.61
N PRO A 12 -5.69 -23.05 11.93
CA PRO A 12 -4.99 -22.18 12.87
C PRO A 12 -3.53 -21.94 12.45
N PHE A 13 -2.86 -22.95 11.91
CA PHE A 13 -1.47 -22.81 11.45
C PHE A 13 -1.38 -21.90 10.23
N SER A 14 -2.25 -22.08 9.24
CA SER A 14 -2.35 -21.20 8.07
C SER A 14 -2.72 -19.77 8.46
N TYR A 15 -3.56 -19.58 9.48
CA TYR A 15 -3.89 -18.26 10.00
C TYR A 15 -2.65 -17.55 10.55
N TRP A 16 -1.88 -18.23 11.41
CA TRP A 16 -0.64 -17.69 11.97
C TRP A 16 0.42 -17.43 10.90
N ASP A 17 0.64 -18.36 9.96
CA ASP A 17 1.62 -18.17 8.88
C ASP A 17 1.29 -16.94 8.02
N ARG A 18 0.03 -16.78 7.64
CA ARG A 18 -0.44 -15.60 6.89
C ARG A 18 -0.30 -14.31 7.70
N MET A 19 -0.52 -14.38 9.01
CA MET A 19 -0.30 -13.24 9.91
C MET A 19 1.19 -12.84 9.95
N PHE A 20 2.09 -13.81 10.14
CA PHE A 20 3.54 -13.59 10.11
C PHE A 20 4.05 -13.11 8.75
N ALA A 21 3.49 -13.63 7.65
CA ALA A 21 3.81 -13.17 6.31
C ALA A 21 3.44 -11.69 6.11
N SER A 22 2.26 -11.29 6.60
CA SER A 22 1.82 -9.88 6.57
C SER A 22 2.72 -8.99 7.42
N TRP A 23 3.07 -9.44 8.63
CA TRP A 23 4.01 -8.72 9.50
C TRP A 23 5.37 -8.51 8.83
N ARG A 24 5.96 -9.57 8.25
CA ARG A 24 7.23 -9.48 7.51
C ARG A 24 7.14 -8.51 6.34
N MET A 25 6.01 -8.49 5.63
CA MET A 25 5.78 -7.54 4.54
C MET A 25 5.74 -6.09 5.04
N MET A 26 5.06 -5.84 6.16
CA MET A 26 5.02 -4.52 6.80
C MET A 26 6.41 -4.08 7.28
N ALA A 27 7.18 -4.97 7.90
CA ALA A 27 8.56 -4.70 8.32
C ALA A 27 9.45 -4.33 7.12
N ALA A 28 9.40 -5.12 6.04
CA ALA A 28 10.13 -4.82 4.81
C ALA A 28 9.69 -3.50 4.15
N THR A 29 8.43 -3.11 4.34
CA THR A 29 7.93 -1.81 3.89
C THR A 29 8.52 -0.68 4.74
N GLY A 30 8.64 -0.87 6.06
CA GLY A 30 9.33 0.04 6.97
C GLY A 30 10.79 0.28 6.55
N ASP A 31 11.53 -0.77 6.22
CA ASP A 31 12.91 -0.64 5.72
C ASP A 31 12.97 0.19 4.43
N ARG A 32 12.01 0.00 3.52
CA ARG A 32 11.92 0.81 2.29
C ARG A 32 11.59 2.26 2.58
N VAL A 33 10.81 2.57 3.62
CA VAL A 33 10.57 3.96 4.04
C VAL A 33 11.88 4.61 4.47
N VAL A 34 12.66 3.94 5.31
CA VAL A 34 13.97 4.43 5.77
C VAL A 34 14.91 4.67 4.59
N GLN A 35 15.02 3.71 3.67
CA GLN A 35 15.84 3.85 2.46
C GLN A 35 15.37 4.99 1.57
N THR A 36 14.05 5.19 1.45
CA THR A 36 13.46 6.29 0.68
C THR A 36 13.81 7.64 1.30
N ALA A 37 13.75 7.76 2.63
CA ALA A 37 14.12 8.97 3.34
C ALA A 37 15.60 9.31 3.14
N GLN A 38 16.50 8.33 3.29
CA GLN A 38 17.94 8.49 3.05
C GLN A 38 18.22 8.91 1.60
N ALA A 39 17.64 8.21 0.62
CA ALA A 39 17.80 8.52 -0.80
C ALA A 39 17.25 9.91 -1.14
N SER A 40 16.13 10.29 -0.53
CA SER A 40 15.55 11.64 -0.71
C SER A 40 16.48 12.72 -0.19
N GLY A 41 17.13 12.51 0.96
CA GLY A 41 18.15 13.42 1.50
C GLY A 41 19.30 13.65 0.51
N ALA A 42 19.85 12.58 -0.08
CA ALA A 42 20.89 12.67 -1.10
C ALA A 42 20.43 13.44 -2.35
N VAL A 43 19.21 13.17 -2.83
CA VAL A 43 18.61 13.88 -3.97
C VAL A 43 18.42 15.37 -3.67
N ILE A 44 17.93 15.71 -2.47
CA ILE A 44 17.72 17.11 -2.06
C ILE A 44 19.05 17.85 -1.99
N ALA A 45 20.08 17.24 -1.38
CA ALA A 45 21.40 17.86 -1.29
C ALA A 45 21.99 18.16 -2.68
N SER A 46 22.00 17.16 -3.58
CA SER A 46 22.51 17.33 -4.94
C SER A 46 21.73 18.38 -5.74
N ARG A 47 20.39 18.32 -5.69
CA ARG A 47 19.54 19.27 -6.43
C ARG A 47 19.57 20.67 -5.84
N GLY A 48 19.82 20.79 -4.54
CA GLY A 48 20.07 22.05 -3.87
C GLY A 48 21.27 22.77 -4.48
N GLU A 49 22.38 22.06 -4.69
CA GLU A 49 23.55 22.65 -5.36
C GLU A 49 23.25 22.99 -6.83
N THR A 50 22.52 22.14 -7.56
CA THR A 50 22.09 22.45 -8.94
C THR A 50 21.28 23.73 -9.02
N MET A 51 20.31 23.91 -8.10
CA MET A 51 19.51 25.14 -8.01
C MET A 51 20.38 26.33 -7.64
N ARG A 52 21.28 26.17 -6.65
CA ARG A 52 22.18 27.23 -6.20
C ARG A 52 23.08 27.70 -7.35
N ALA A 53 23.67 26.77 -8.09
CA ALA A 53 24.50 27.05 -9.25
C ALA A 53 23.73 27.81 -10.34
N ALA A 54 22.51 27.39 -10.65
CA ALA A 54 21.64 28.08 -11.60
C ALA A 54 21.24 29.49 -11.13
N VAL A 55 21.06 29.71 -9.83
CA VAL A 55 20.80 31.07 -9.29
C VAL A 55 22.04 31.95 -9.37
N SER A 56 23.22 31.42 -9.02
CA SER A 56 24.47 32.19 -9.05
C SER A 56 25.00 32.47 -10.46
N ALA A 57 24.70 31.58 -11.41
CA ALA A 57 25.15 31.69 -12.79
C ALA A 57 24.03 31.23 -13.76
N PRO A 58 23.02 32.08 -13.99
CA PRO A 58 21.83 31.71 -14.76
C PRO A 58 22.15 31.20 -16.15
N TRP A 59 23.12 31.80 -16.84
CA TRP A 59 23.47 31.39 -18.21
C TRP A 59 24.12 30.00 -18.32
N SER A 60 24.56 29.42 -17.21
CA SER A 60 25.24 28.11 -17.15
C SER A 60 24.52 27.08 -16.28
N GLY A 61 23.27 27.34 -15.86
CA GLY A 61 22.51 26.42 -15.02
C GLY A 61 22.17 25.10 -15.73
N ASP A 62 22.14 23.97 -15.00
CA ASP A 62 21.64 22.69 -15.50
C ASP A 62 20.10 22.69 -15.54
N TYR A 63 19.53 23.45 -16.49
CA TYR A 63 18.08 23.52 -16.71
C TYR A 63 17.48 22.20 -17.20
N ALA A 64 18.30 21.32 -17.76
CA ALA A 64 17.87 19.97 -18.12
C ALA A 64 17.55 19.15 -16.85
N GLU A 65 18.35 19.26 -15.79
CA GLU A 65 18.02 18.65 -14.49
C GLU A 65 16.87 19.38 -13.80
N LEU A 66 16.83 20.72 -13.80
CA LEU A 66 15.75 21.49 -13.16
C LEU A 66 14.37 21.18 -13.74
N SER A 67 14.26 21.09 -15.07
CA SER A 67 13.00 20.76 -15.75
C SER A 67 12.52 19.34 -15.49
N ARG A 68 13.40 18.40 -15.11
CA ARG A 68 13.04 17.01 -14.77
C ARG A 68 12.48 16.86 -13.36
N MET A 69 12.77 17.78 -12.44
CA MET A 69 12.51 17.58 -11.02
C MET A 69 11.02 17.45 -10.69
N VAL A 70 10.18 18.30 -11.28
CA VAL A 70 8.73 18.31 -11.02
C VAL A 70 8.03 17.15 -11.71
N PRO A 71 8.22 16.89 -13.03
CA PRO A 71 7.59 15.75 -13.70
C PRO A 71 7.92 14.41 -13.04
N GLU A 72 9.15 14.19 -12.58
CA GLU A 72 9.53 12.95 -11.89
C GLU A 72 8.76 12.76 -10.57
N LYS A 73 8.55 13.84 -9.79
CA LYS A 73 7.75 13.77 -8.55
C LYS A 73 6.29 13.46 -8.89
N VAL A 74 5.71 14.21 -9.82
CA VAL A 74 4.31 14.01 -10.25
C VAL A 74 4.11 12.59 -10.74
N ALA A 75 4.99 12.05 -11.59
CA ALA A 75 4.87 10.68 -12.09
C ALA A 75 4.89 9.63 -10.96
N ALA A 76 5.80 9.77 -9.99
CA ALA A 76 5.90 8.85 -8.87
C ALA A 76 4.68 8.92 -7.94
N PHE A 77 4.22 10.14 -7.61
CA PHE A 77 3.06 10.34 -6.74
C PHE A 77 1.74 9.93 -7.42
N SER A 78 1.56 10.24 -8.70
CA SER A 78 0.37 9.80 -9.47
C SER A 78 0.30 8.28 -9.57
N SER A 79 1.42 7.61 -9.84
CA SER A 79 1.48 6.14 -9.86
C SER A 79 1.11 5.53 -8.51
N SER A 80 1.59 6.13 -7.42
CA SER A 80 1.28 5.71 -6.05
C SER A 80 -0.19 5.97 -5.70
N GLY A 81 -0.74 7.09 -6.17
CA GLY A 81 -2.13 7.48 -5.98
C GLY A 81 -3.10 6.52 -6.66
N LEU A 82 -2.80 6.06 -7.88
CA LEU A 82 -3.61 5.06 -8.59
C LEU A 82 -3.70 3.74 -7.81
N VAL A 83 -2.58 3.28 -7.24
CA VAL A 83 -2.55 2.08 -6.40
C VAL A 83 -3.41 2.27 -5.14
N MET A 84 -3.30 3.43 -4.49
CA MET A 84 -4.10 3.74 -3.30
C MET A 84 -5.59 3.82 -3.62
N MET A 85 -5.97 4.44 -4.74
CA MET A 85 -7.37 4.53 -5.19
C MET A 85 -7.95 3.14 -5.46
N GLN A 86 -7.20 2.27 -6.13
CA GLN A 86 -7.65 0.89 -6.36
C GLN A 86 -7.87 0.15 -5.04
N ALA A 87 -6.89 0.23 -4.13
CA ALA A 87 -7.00 -0.40 -2.81
C ALA A 87 -8.20 0.14 -2.00
N TRP A 88 -8.49 1.44 -2.12
CA TRP A 88 -9.66 2.06 -1.48
C TRP A 88 -10.99 1.51 -2.04
N VAL A 89 -11.10 1.37 -3.37
CA VAL A 89 -12.26 0.78 -4.02
C VAL A 89 -12.45 -0.68 -3.58
N ASP A 90 -11.36 -1.47 -3.58
CA ASP A 90 -11.40 -2.87 -3.17
C ASP A 90 -11.82 -3.02 -1.69
N ALA A 91 -11.33 -2.14 -0.81
CA ALA A 91 -11.71 -2.12 0.59
C ALA A 91 -13.19 -1.77 0.79
N GLN A 92 -13.70 -0.78 0.04
CA GLN A 92 -15.13 -0.44 0.07
C GLN A 92 -16.00 -1.60 -0.42
N ALA A 93 -15.62 -2.27 -1.51
CA ALA A 93 -16.36 -3.42 -2.01
C ALA A 93 -16.43 -4.55 -0.97
N ALA A 94 -15.30 -4.89 -0.34
CA ALA A 94 -15.26 -5.90 0.72
C ALA A 94 -16.12 -5.52 1.94
N TRP A 95 -16.17 -4.23 2.30
CA TRP A 95 -17.03 -3.76 3.37
C TRP A 95 -18.51 -3.88 3.01
N TRP A 96 -18.89 -3.51 1.78
CA TRP A 96 -20.26 -3.65 1.30
C TRP A 96 -20.72 -5.11 1.29
N ASP A 97 -19.88 -6.05 0.86
CA ASP A 97 -20.18 -7.49 0.91
C ASP A 97 -20.48 -7.96 2.34
N GLN A 98 -19.67 -7.51 3.31
CA GLN A 98 -19.87 -7.86 4.72
C GLN A 98 -21.13 -7.22 5.30
N ALA A 99 -21.41 -5.96 4.94
CA ALA A 99 -22.62 -5.25 5.36
C ALA A 99 -23.89 -5.89 4.78
N GLN A 100 -23.87 -6.32 3.52
CA GLN A 100 -24.96 -7.05 2.89
C GLN A 100 -25.21 -8.40 3.56
N SER A 101 -24.15 -9.14 3.89
CA SER A 101 -24.25 -10.41 4.62
C SER A 101 -24.91 -10.25 5.99
N LEU A 102 -24.49 -9.23 6.75
CA LEU A 102 -25.07 -8.91 8.05
C LEU A 102 -26.53 -8.44 7.92
N SER A 103 -26.83 -7.57 6.95
CA SER A 103 -28.18 -7.07 6.72
C SER A 103 -29.14 -8.20 6.33
N ALA A 104 -28.70 -9.12 5.46
CA ALA A 104 -29.48 -10.29 5.10
C ALA A 104 -29.78 -11.20 6.30
N MET A 105 -28.86 -11.29 7.27
CA MET A 105 -29.11 -12.03 8.51
C MET A 105 -30.15 -11.32 9.38
N MET A 106 -30.05 -10.00 9.53
CA MET A 106 -30.95 -9.19 10.37
C MET A 106 -32.37 -9.09 9.79
N LEU A 107 -32.51 -9.03 8.46
CA LEU A 107 -33.80 -8.87 7.78
C LEU A 107 -34.62 -10.18 7.66
N ARG A 108 -34.12 -11.31 8.19
CA ARG A 108 -34.82 -12.61 8.13
C ARG A 108 -36.08 -12.71 9.00
N GLY A 109 -36.35 -11.73 9.85
CA GLY A 109 -37.54 -11.75 10.72
C GLY A 109 -37.50 -12.82 11.82
N ARG A 110 -36.35 -13.45 12.06
CA ARG A 110 -36.12 -14.38 13.16
C ARG A 110 -34.78 -14.10 13.84
N PRO A 111 -34.64 -14.41 15.15
CA PRO A 111 -33.34 -14.35 15.82
C PRO A 111 -32.28 -15.19 15.11
N ALA A 112 -31.03 -14.72 15.16
CA ALA A 112 -29.88 -15.47 14.67
C ALA A 112 -29.67 -16.73 15.53
N THR A 113 -29.45 -17.86 14.88
CA THR A 113 -29.13 -19.11 15.57
C THR A 113 -27.66 -19.12 16.02
N PRO A 114 -27.29 -19.89 17.06
CA PRO A 114 -25.89 -20.03 17.47
C PRO A 114 -24.94 -20.48 16.34
N VAL A 115 -25.42 -21.35 15.44
CA VAL A 115 -24.65 -21.82 14.29
C VAL A 115 -24.40 -20.69 13.28
N GLU A 116 -25.40 -19.83 13.04
CA GLU A 116 -25.24 -18.65 12.18
C GLU A 116 -24.27 -17.63 12.78
N LEU A 117 -24.33 -17.41 14.10
CA LEU A 117 -23.40 -16.54 14.82
C LEU A 117 -21.95 -17.07 14.75
N MET A 118 -21.74 -18.37 14.92
CA MET A 118 -20.42 -18.99 14.78
C MET A 118 -19.89 -18.92 13.34
N ALA A 119 -20.75 -19.16 12.35
CA ALA A 119 -20.39 -19.05 10.94
C ALA A 119 -20.04 -17.60 10.56
N PHE A 120 -20.79 -16.63 11.08
CA PHE A 120 -20.51 -15.21 10.92
C PHE A 120 -19.18 -14.83 11.57
N GLY A 121 -18.93 -15.24 12.81
CA GLY A 121 -17.65 -14.99 13.50
C GLY A 121 -16.45 -15.57 12.75
N SER A 122 -16.57 -16.79 12.23
CA SER A 122 -15.51 -17.42 11.42
C SER A 122 -15.25 -16.67 10.11
N THR A 123 -16.32 -16.23 9.45
CA THR A 123 -16.24 -15.44 8.23
C THR A 123 -15.63 -14.06 8.50
N ALA A 124 -16.04 -13.40 9.60
CA ALA A 124 -15.50 -12.12 10.03
C ALA A 124 -14.00 -12.22 10.35
N ALA A 125 -13.56 -13.27 11.04
CA ALA A 125 -12.13 -13.52 11.28
C ALA A 125 -11.35 -13.71 9.96
N ALA A 126 -11.92 -14.45 9.01
CA ALA A 126 -11.30 -14.68 7.70
C ALA A 126 -11.20 -13.38 6.88
N SER A 127 -12.26 -12.55 6.91
CA SER A 127 -12.28 -11.23 6.29
C SER A 127 -11.29 -10.28 6.94
N GLY A 128 -11.17 -10.29 8.28
CA GLY A 128 -10.18 -9.51 9.02
C GLY A 128 -8.74 -9.84 8.62
N LEU A 129 -8.41 -11.13 8.48
CA LEU A 129 -7.10 -11.54 7.99
C LEU A 129 -6.84 -11.08 6.55
N LYS A 130 -7.83 -11.21 5.66
CA LYS A 130 -7.73 -10.71 4.27
C LYS A 130 -7.54 -9.19 4.22
N ALA A 131 -8.22 -8.45 5.08
CA ALA A 131 -8.09 -7.00 5.18
C ALA A 131 -6.68 -6.59 5.65
N MET A 132 -6.11 -7.30 6.64
CA MET A 132 -4.73 -7.08 7.08
C MET A 132 -3.71 -7.35 5.96
N GLU A 133 -3.88 -8.47 5.25
CA GLU A 133 -3.03 -8.79 4.10
C GLU A 133 -3.14 -7.75 2.98
N ALA A 134 -4.36 -7.28 2.71
CA ALA A 134 -4.60 -6.22 1.74
C ALA A 134 -3.90 -4.93 2.18
N ALA A 135 -4.02 -4.52 3.44
CA ALA A 135 -3.35 -3.34 3.98
C ALA A 135 -1.81 -3.44 3.86
N ALA A 136 -1.24 -4.61 4.18
CA ALA A 136 0.21 -4.84 4.03
C ALA A 136 0.66 -4.73 2.57
N ARG A 137 -0.09 -5.31 1.62
CA ARG A 137 0.18 -5.18 0.18
C ARG A 137 0.03 -3.75 -0.31
N THR A 138 -1.03 -3.06 0.08
CA THR A 138 -1.27 -1.67 -0.31
C THR A 138 -0.14 -0.77 0.17
N GLY A 139 0.29 -0.88 1.43
CA GLY A 139 1.41 -0.09 1.95
C GLY A 139 2.70 -0.31 1.13
N ARG A 140 3.00 -1.57 0.80
CA ARG A 140 4.13 -1.94 -0.06
C ARG A 140 4.01 -1.34 -1.47
N ASP A 141 2.85 -1.50 -2.11
CA ASP A 141 2.64 -1.18 -3.52
C ASP A 141 2.47 0.33 -3.73
N THR A 142 1.86 1.04 -2.79
CA THR A 142 1.81 2.51 -2.79
C THR A 142 3.20 3.11 -2.61
N LEU A 143 4.06 2.54 -1.78
CA LEU A 143 5.41 3.07 -1.57
C LEU A 143 6.36 2.78 -2.75
N ALA A 144 6.13 1.70 -3.49
CA ALA A 144 7.07 1.20 -4.49
C ALA A 144 7.47 2.24 -5.57
N PRO A 145 6.56 3.04 -6.17
CA PRO A 145 6.93 4.04 -7.17
C PRO A 145 7.80 5.16 -6.57
N ILE A 146 7.46 5.63 -5.37
CA ILE A 146 8.21 6.68 -4.67
C ILE A 146 9.61 6.16 -4.30
N HIS A 147 9.70 4.97 -3.72
CA HIS A 147 10.97 4.33 -3.38
C HIS A 147 11.87 4.16 -4.60
N LYS A 148 11.30 3.65 -5.71
CA LYS A 148 12.02 3.49 -6.98
C LYS A 148 12.54 4.83 -7.51
N ALA A 149 11.71 5.87 -7.48
CA ALA A 149 12.11 7.20 -7.94
C ALA A 149 13.21 7.80 -7.06
N ALA A 150 13.07 7.75 -5.73
CA ALA A 150 14.05 8.29 -4.80
C ALA A 150 15.41 7.60 -4.94
N THR A 151 15.44 6.27 -4.92
CA THR A 151 16.69 5.49 -5.05
C THR A 151 17.31 5.60 -6.44
N GLY A 152 16.50 5.60 -7.50
CA GLY A 152 16.96 5.80 -8.87
C GLY A 152 17.59 7.19 -9.08
N ASN A 153 16.94 8.23 -8.56
CA ASN A 153 17.46 9.59 -8.62
C ASN A 153 18.73 9.76 -7.80
N ALA A 154 18.79 9.22 -6.58
CA ALA A 154 20.00 9.24 -5.75
C ALA A 154 21.18 8.60 -6.48
N ARG A 155 20.97 7.44 -7.11
CA ARG A 155 22.01 6.77 -7.92
C ARG A 155 22.44 7.58 -9.14
N ARG A 156 21.49 8.21 -9.85
CA ARG A 156 21.80 9.03 -11.04
C ARG A 156 22.62 10.26 -10.65
N LEU A 157 22.21 10.94 -9.59
CA LEU A 157 22.85 12.17 -9.14
C LEU A 157 24.22 11.89 -8.50
N GLY A 158 24.37 10.79 -7.77
CA GLY A 158 25.67 10.35 -7.24
C GLY A 158 26.69 9.92 -8.29
N ARG A 159 26.31 9.79 -9.58
CA ARG A 159 27.25 9.61 -10.71
C ARG A 159 27.62 10.92 -11.39
N LYS A 160 26.89 12.00 -11.11
CA LYS A 160 27.13 13.34 -11.69
C LYS A 160 28.04 14.21 -10.81
N GLY A 161 28.07 13.95 -9.49
CA GLY A 161 29.02 14.55 -8.55
C GLY A 161 30.30 13.73 -8.48
#